data_AF-A0AAJ5YSZ0-F1
#
_entry.id   AF-A0AAJ5YSZ0-F1
#
_cell.length_a   1.000
_cell.length_b   1.000
_cell.length_c   1.000
_cell.angle_alpha   90.00
_cell.angle_beta   90.00
_cell.angle_gamma   90.00
#
_symmetry.space_group_name_H-M   'P 1'
#
loop_
_entity.id
_entity.type
_entity.pdbx_description
1 polymer ?
#
loop_
_entity_poly.entity_id
_entity_poly.type
_entity_poly.pdbx_seq_one_letter_code
_entity_poly.pdbx_strand_id
1 'polypeptide(L)'
;MIVQQSAKQNWTSMGSFFIDQYDTRRLQDTERDAQLSSLHKRLIQIKKSLAVLPAVVQEPIMRAALSLTEWYVELPSYKEAAIPVIAINTGVFALWMLAPRLRFPLFMQRHFTARPASGRVYTMLTSVFSHKAPAHFLFNNLALWSVGASSLTILASRKAWNSDVKTIPDVIPGPHFFAFFVTAGTFASLVSHLVTALRWRATSSILKQATRSVPRASQKLRADLSATIRLANTVLSKLAQRASLGSSGAIYAAFVLSALTYPQATLSLIFLPFTAIPIQWGMSG
;
A
#
# COMPACT_ATOMS: atom_id res chain seq x y z
N MET A 1 -47.27 5.23 -34.13
CA MET A 1 -46.39 6.39 -33.83
C MET A 1 -45.48 6.19 -32.60
N ILE A 2 -45.46 5.01 -31.95
CA ILE A 2 -44.65 4.75 -30.73
C ILE A 2 -43.36 3.95 -31.02
N VAL A 3 -43.26 3.26 -32.16
CA VAL A 3 -42.09 2.43 -32.52
C VAL A 3 -40.91 3.25 -33.07
N GLN A 4 -41.14 4.49 -33.54
CA GLN A 4 -40.09 5.32 -34.15
C GLN A 4 -39.31 6.19 -33.14
N GLN A 5 -39.81 6.36 -31.91
CA GLN A 5 -39.11 7.08 -30.82
C GLN A 5 -38.13 6.18 -30.06
N SER A 6 -38.44 4.89 -29.89
CA SER A 6 -37.55 3.91 -29.22
C SER A 6 -36.27 3.64 -30.02
N ALA A 7 -36.37 3.59 -31.36
CA ALA A 7 -35.18 3.44 -32.20
C ALA A 7 -34.25 4.67 -32.11
N LYS A 8 -34.78 5.90 -32.18
CA LYS A 8 -33.97 7.12 -32.10
C LYS A 8 -33.21 7.26 -30.77
N GLN A 9 -33.80 6.82 -29.65
CA GLN A 9 -33.14 6.82 -28.33
C GLN A 9 -32.00 5.80 -28.23
N ASN A 10 -32.12 4.65 -28.89
CA ASN A 10 -31.07 3.62 -28.91
C ASN A 10 -29.89 4.01 -29.81
N TRP A 11 -30.15 4.69 -30.94
CA TRP A 11 -29.08 5.21 -31.81
C TRP A 11 -28.30 6.36 -31.17
N THR A 12 -28.95 7.24 -30.39
CA THR A 12 -28.24 8.31 -29.66
C THR A 12 -27.42 7.75 -28.50
N SER A 13 -27.90 6.71 -27.82
CA SER A 13 -27.17 5.99 -26.75
C SER A 13 -25.95 5.23 -27.27
N MET A 14 -26.08 4.51 -28.39
CA MET A 14 -24.94 3.85 -29.04
C MET A 14 -23.95 4.86 -29.62
N GLY A 15 -24.44 5.91 -30.28
CA GLY A 15 -23.59 7.00 -30.79
C GLY A 15 -22.82 7.71 -29.68
N SER A 16 -23.47 8.02 -28.55
CA SER A 16 -22.79 8.60 -27.39
C SER A 16 -21.79 7.62 -26.77
N PHE A 17 -22.11 6.32 -26.72
CA PHE A 17 -21.20 5.30 -26.20
C PHE A 17 -19.93 5.17 -27.04
N PHE A 18 -20.04 5.15 -28.37
CA PHE A 18 -18.87 5.09 -29.25
C PHE A 18 -18.07 6.38 -29.24
N ILE A 19 -18.71 7.56 -29.19
CA ILE A 19 -18.03 8.86 -29.11
C ILE A 19 -17.29 9.00 -27.76
N ASP A 20 -17.92 8.62 -26.65
CA ASP A 20 -17.31 8.68 -25.31
C ASP A 20 -16.15 7.68 -25.16
N GLN A 21 -16.25 6.49 -25.75
CA GLN A 21 -15.12 5.56 -25.86
C GLN A 21 -13.98 6.08 -26.75
N TYR A 22 -14.30 6.83 -27.80
CA TYR A 22 -13.29 7.40 -28.69
C TYR A 22 -12.57 8.59 -28.03
N ASP A 23 -13.31 9.45 -27.33
CA ASP A 23 -12.77 10.58 -26.58
C ASP A 23 -11.92 10.11 -25.39
N THR A 24 -12.35 9.07 -24.65
CA THR A 24 -11.55 8.49 -23.58
C THR A 24 -10.26 7.84 -24.07
N ARG A 25 -10.28 7.14 -25.22
CA ARG A 25 -9.04 6.61 -25.84
C ARG A 25 -8.10 7.73 -26.27
N ARG A 26 -8.62 8.79 -26.89
CA ARG A 26 -7.81 9.93 -27.32
C ARG A 26 -7.19 10.67 -26.15
N LEU A 27 -7.91 10.81 -25.03
CA LEU A 27 -7.39 11.38 -23.79
C LEU A 27 -6.29 10.50 -23.19
N GLN A 28 -6.47 9.18 -23.18
CA GLN A 28 -5.43 8.23 -22.76
C GLN A 28 -4.17 8.32 -23.62
N ASP A 29 -4.31 8.40 -24.95
CA ASP A 29 -3.18 8.52 -25.87
C ASP A 29 -2.43 9.85 -25.68
N THR A 30 -3.17 10.97 -25.57
CA THR A 30 -2.58 12.31 -25.36
C THR A 30 -1.82 12.39 -24.03
N GLU A 31 -2.32 11.73 -22.99
CA GLU A 31 -1.66 11.70 -21.69
C GLU A 31 -0.47 10.74 -21.67
N ARG A 32 -0.53 9.63 -22.40
CA ARG A 32 0.62 8.74 -22.60
C ARG A 32 1.78 9.46 -23.30
N ASP A 33 1.45 10.30 -24.28
CA ASP A 33 2.41 11.20 -24.93
C ASP A 33 2.97 12.26 -23.96
N ALA A 34 2.12 12.81 -23.08
CA ALA A 34 2.55 13.75 -22.04
C ALA A 34 3.48 13.08 -21.01
N GLN A 35 3.15 11.86 -20.56
CA GLN A 35 4.00 11.05 -19.67
C GLN A 35 5.34 10.74 -20.34
N LEU A 36 5.33 10.28 -21.59
CA LEU A 36 6.54 10.06 -22.39
C LEU A 36 7.42 11.31 -22.46
N SER A 37 6.83 12.47 -22.72
CA SER A 37 7.57 13.73 -22.76
C SER A 37 8.22 14.09 -21.42
N SER A 38 7.53 13.79 -20.30
CA SER A 38 8.03 14.04 -18.95
C SER A 38 9.18 13.09 -18.58
N LEU A 39 9.07 11.81 -18.97
CA LEU A 39 10.10 10.80 -18.78
C LEU A 39 11.34 11.15 -19.62
N HIS A 40 11.14 11.60 -20.86
CA HIS A 40 12.21 12.06 -21.72
C HIS A 40 12.96 13.26 -21.12
N LYS A 41 12.24 14.25 -20.57
CA LYS A 41 12.84 15.38 -19.83
C LYS A 41 13.65 14.91 -18.62
N ARG A 42 13.14 13.93 -17.86
CA ARG A 42 13.85 13.33 -16.70
C ARG A 42 15.10 12.59 -17.14
N LEU A 43 15.06 11.81 -18.22
CA LEU A 43 16.22 11.13 -18.79
C LEU A 43 17.31 12.12 -19.22
N ILE A 44 16.93 13.25 -19.83
CA ILE A 44 17.86 14.33 -20.17
C ILE A 44 18.49 14.93 -18.91
N GLN A 45 17.71 15.12 -17.84
CA GLN A 45 18.24 15.63 -16.56
C GLN A 45 19.18 14.64 -15.89
N ILE A 46 18.85 13.34 -15.91
CA ILE A 46 19.72 12.26 -15.43
C ILE A 46 21.03 12.23 -16.23
N LYS A 47 20.95 12.33 -17.56
CA LYS A 47 22.12 12.42 -18.44
C LYS A 47 23.01 13.61 -18.09
N LYS A 48 22.42 14.77 -17.78
CA LYS A 48 23.15 15.97 -17.33
C LYS A 48 23.82 15.76 -15.97
N SER A 49 23.14 15.15 -14.99
CA SER A 49 23.71 14.84 -13.67
C SER A 49 24.81 13.79 -13.73
N LEU A 50 24.71 12.83 -14.66
CA LEU A 50 25.71 11.78 -14.91
C LEU A 50 26.88 12.25 -15.78
N ALA A 51 26.85 13.47 -16.35
CA ALA A 51 27.93 13.99 -17.18
C ALA A 51 29.26 14.18 -16.42
N VAL A 52 29.21 14.11 -15.08
CA VAL A 52 30.38 14.14 -14.19
C VAL A 52 31.11 12.79 -14.14
N LEU A 53 30.50 11.70 -14.61
CA LEU A 53 31.08 10.36 -14.59
C LEU A 53 31.79 9.99 -15.92
N PRO A 54 32.80 9.10 -15.88
CA PRO A 54 33.43 8.58 -17.08
C PRO A 54 32.43 7.91 -18.03
N ALA A 55 32.62 8.06 -19.34
CA ALA A 55 31.74 7.52 -20.38
C ALA A 55 31.48 6.00 -20.25
N VAL A 56 32.47 5.26 -19.74
CA VAL A 56 32.40 3.82 -19.45
C VAL A 56 31.29 3.45 -18.46
N VAL A 57 30.94 4.36 -17.54
CA VAL A 57 29.88 4.17 -16.54
C VAL A 57 28.56 4.78 -17.02
N GLN A 58 28.62 5.87 -17.80
CA GLN A 58 27.45 6.58 -18.29
C GLN A 58 26.64 5.77 -19.31
N GLU A 59 27.30 5.13 -20.27
CA GLU A 59 26.69 4.29 -21.31
C GLU A 59 25.80 3.17 -20.74
N PRO A 60 26.28 2.28 -19.85
CA PRO A 60 25.45 1.20 -19.32
C PRO A 60 24.30 1.73 -18.45
N ILE A 61 24.51 2.81 -17.68
CA ILE A 61 23.44 3.42 -16.87
C ILE A 61 22.36 4.00 -17.78
N MET A 62 22.73 4.69 -18.86
CA MET A 62 21.75 5.28 -19.75
C MET A 62 20.96 4.22 -20.54
N ARG A 63 21.62 3.15 -20.99
CA ARG A 63 20.94 2.02 -21.65
C ARG A 63 19.97 1.34 -20.69
N ALA A 64 20.37 1.13 -19.43
CA ALA A 64 19.48 0.59 -18.41
C ALA A 64 18.28 1.52 -18.13
N ALA A 65 18.52 2.83 -18.01
CA ALA A 65 17.46 3.81 -17.78
C ALA A 65 16.46 3.89 -18.96
N LEU A 66 16.96 3.84 -20.21
CA LEU A 66 16.12 3.80 -21.41
C LEU A 66 15.30 2.50 -21.46
N SER A 67 15.95 1.34 -21.28
CA SER A 67 15.27 0.03 -21.26
C SER A 67 14.21 -0.06 -20.16
N LEU A 68 14.47 0.49 -18.98
CA LEU A 68 13.48 0.56 -17.90
C LEU A 68 12.33 1.51 -18.24
N THR A 69 12.60 2.60 -18.95
CA THR A 69 11.56 3.56 -19.36
C THR A 69 10.66 2.97 -20.44
N GLU A 70 11.24 2.31 -21.43
CA GLU A 70 10.50 1.59 -22.47
C GLU A 70 9.64 0.49 -21.86
N TRP A 71 10.23 -0.34 -20.98
CA TRP A 71 9.50 -1.36 -20.22
C TRP A 71 8.36 -0.76 -19.37
N TYR A 72 8.59 0.40 -18.75
CA TYR A 72 7.59 1.09 -17.94
C TYR A 72 6.40 1.59 -18.77
N VAL A 73 6.68 2.14 -19.95
CA VAL A 73 5.66 2.68 -20.88
C VAL A 73 4.82 1.57 -21.51
N GLU A 74 5.40 0.38 -21.68
CA GLU A 74 4.71 -0.80 -22.22
C GLU A 74 3.80 -1.50 -21.19
N LEU A 75 3.90 -1.15 -19.90
CA LEU A 75 3.08 -1.76 -18.87
C LEU A 75 1.61 -1.31 -18.95
N PRO A 76 0.66 -2.20 -18.67
CA PRO A 76 -0.73 -1.82 -18.50
C PRO A 76 -0.89 -0.75 -17.40
N SER A 77 -1.73 0.27 -17.63
CA SER A 77 -1.88 1.45 -16.76
C SER A 77 -2.24 1.14 -15.30
N TYR A 78 -2.84 -0.02 -15.02
CA TYR A 78 -3.13 -0.46 -13.65
C TYR A 78 -1.91 -1.04 -12.90
N LYS A 79 -0.88 -1.52 -13.61
CA LYS A 79 0.40 -1.97 -13.02
C LYS A 79 1.37 -0.81 -12.81
N GLU A 80 1.29 0.20 -13.68
CA GLU A 80 2.08 1.43 -13.61
C GLU A 80 1.97 2.12 -12.24
N ALA A 81 0.77 2.13 -11.67
CA ALA A 81 0.46 2.74 -10.38
C ALA A 81 1.15 2.07 -9.16
N ALA A 82 1.48 0.77 -9.25
CA ALA A 82 2.14 0.05 -8.18
C ALA A 82 3.66 0.32 -8.13
N ILE A 83 4.24 0.74 -9.25
CA ILE A 83 5.69 0.88 -9.41
C ILE A 83 6.30 1.93 -8.49
N PRO A 84 5.75 3.15 -8.32
CA PRO A 84 6.28 4.12 -7.36
C PRO A 84 6.35 3.56 -5.93
N VAL A 85 5.33 2.79 -5.52
CA VAL A 85 5.29 2.17 -4.19
C VAL A 85 6.34 1.07 -4.07
N ILE A 86 6.44 0.18 -5.07
CA ILE A 86 7.45 -0.90 -5.10
C ILE A 86 8.86 -0.30 -5.10
N ALA A 87 9.09 0.78 -5.85
CA ALA A 87 10.38 1.46 -5.91
C ALA A 87 10.78 2.02 -4.52
N ILE A 88 9.86 2.71 -3.83
CA ILE A 88 10.11 3.22 -2.47
C ILE A 88 10.36 2.06 -1.50
N ASN A 89 9.53 1.02 -1.53
CA ASN A 89 9.70 -0.17 -0.69
C ASN A 89 11.08 -0.82 -0.90
N THR A 90 11.50 -0.93 -2.17
CA THR A 90 12.79 -1.51 -2.55
C THR A 90 13.94 -0.67 -2.03
N GLY A 91 13.87 0.66 -2.16
CA GLY A 91 14.89 1.56 -1.61
C GLY A 91 15.01 1.45 -0.09
N VAL A 92 13.87 1.45 0.63
CA VAL A 92 13.86 1.30 2.09
C VAL A 92 14.36 -0.09 2.52
N PHE A 93 14.01 -1.15 1.78
CA PHE A 93 14.50 -2.50 2.02
C PHE A 93 16.02 -2.60 1.79
N ALA A 94 16.54 -2.01 0.72
CA ALA A 94 17.97 -1.93 0.46
C ALA A 94 18.70 -1.18 1.59
N LEU A 95 18.13 -0.08 2.09
CA LEU A 95 18.66 0.62 3.26
C LEU A 95 18.68 -0.28 4.50
N TRP A 96 17.67 -1.13 4.72
CA TRP A 96 17.69 -2.13 5.79
C TRP A 96 18.80 -3.17 5.63
N MET A 97 19.08 -3.62 4.40
CA MET A 97 20.15 -4.57 4.09
C MET A 97 21.55 -3.96 4.22
N LEU A 98 21.68 -2.66 3.95
CA LEU A 98 22.94 -1.91 4.05
C LEU A 98 23.20 -1.35 5.45
N ALA A 99 22.16 -1.14 6.27
CA ALA A 99 22.27 -0.54 7.59
C ALA A 99 23.30 -1.21 8.54
N PRO A 100 23.44 -2.55 8.58
CA PRO A 100 24.48 -3.18 9.40
C PRO A 100 25.89 -2.85 8.92
N ARG A 101 26.09 -2.79 7.59
CA ARG A 101 27.39 -2.48 6.96
C ARG A 101 27.78 -1.01 7.16
N LEU A 102 26.79 -0.12 7.06
CA LEU A 102 26.97 1.33 7.19
C LEU A 102 26.75 1.83 8.65
N ARG A 103 26.66 0.91 9.63
CA ARG A 103 26.58 1.17 11.07
C ARG A 103 25.43 2.09 11.54
N PHE A 104 24.29 2.09 10.85
CA PHE A 104 23.10 2.88 11.24
C PHE A 104 21.81 2.08 11.55
N PRO A 105 21.84 0.85 12.08
CA PRO A 105 20.60 0.07 12.29
C PRO A 105 19.62 0.74 13.27
N LEU A 106 20.11 1.51 14.23
CA LEU A 106 19.27 2.27 15.17
C LEU A 106 18.51 3.41 14.48
N PHE A 107 19.09 4.03 13.46
CA PHE A 107 18.42 5.03 12.65
C PHE A 107 17.21 4.41 11.93
N MET A 108 17.43 3.28 11.25
CA MET A 108 16.35 2.55 10.57
C MET A 108 15.24 2.14 11.56
N GLN A 109 15.63 1.63 12.73
CA GLN A 109 14.66 1.30 13.77
C GLN A 109 13.88 2.50 14.30
N ARG A 110 14.49 3.68 14.41
CA ARG A 110 13.82 4.88 14.93
C ARG A 110 12.89 5.55 13.91
N HIS A 111 13.26 5.52 12.63
CA HIS A 111 12.56 6.27 11.58
C HIS A 111 11.66 5.41 10.69
N PHE A 112 11.91 4.10 10.58
CA PHE A 112 11.18 3.20 9.67
C PHE A 112 10.49 2.04 10.41
N THR A 113 10.32 2.13 11.74
CA THR A 113 9.47 1.20 12.49
C THR A 113 8.50 1.97 13.36
N ALA A 114 7.23 1.60 13.29
CA ALA A 114 6.18 2.21 14.09
C ALA A 114 6.22 1.60 15.50
N ARG A 115 6.49 2.46 16.49
CA ARG A 115 6.54 2.09 17.91
C ARG A 115 5.54 2.96 18.66
N PRO A 116 4.45 2.38 19.19
CA PRO A 116 3.41 3.14 19.91
C PRO A 116 3.97 3.94 21.10
N ALA A 117 4.96 3.38 21.80
CA ALA A 117 5.58 4.01 22.96
C ALA A 117 6.50 5.20 22.62
N SER A 118 6.83 5.42 21.34
CA SER A 118 7.84 6.40 20.94
C SER A 118 7.31 7.82 20.75
N GLY A 119 5.98 8.00 20.68
CA GLY A 119 5.33 9.30 20.43
C GLY A 119 5.49 9.85 19.00
N ARG A 120 6.24 9.17 18.12
CA ARG A 120 6.55 9.65 16.77
C ARG A 120 5.46 9.26 15.76
N VAL A 121 4.50 10.15 15.52
CA VAL A 121 3.37 9.90 14.60
C VAL A 121 3.80 9.66 13.15
N TYR A 122 4.87 10.34 12.68
CA TYR A 122 5.36 10.16 11.30
C TYR A 122 5.83 8.71 11.03
N THR A 123 6.22 7.97 12.07
CA THR A 123 6.67 6.58 11.92
C THR A 123 5.56 5.65 11.44
N MET A 124 4.30 6.06 11.60
CA MET A 124 3.13 5.32 11.10
C MET A 124 3.02 5.37 9.57
N LEU A 125 3.54 6.41 8.94
CA LEU A 125 3.61 6.53 7.48
C LEU A 125 4.85 5.82 6.95
N THR A 126 6.01 6.13 7.52
CA THR A 126 7.27 5.55 7.05
C THR A 126 7.35 4.03 7.27
N SER A 127 6.62 3.49 8.27
CA SER A 127 6.50 2.05 8.49
C SER A 127 5.75 1.33 7.38
N VAL A 128 4.82 2.01 6.68
CA VAL A 128 4.05 1.41 5.56
C VAL A 128 4.98 0.96 4.45
N PHE A 129 6.04 1.73 4.19
CA PHE A 129 7.01 1.43 3.14
C PHE A 129 8.18 0.55 3.61
N SER A 130 8.23 0.22 4.90
CA SER A 130 9.38 -0.41 5.53
C SER A 130 9.23 -1.93 5.62
N HIS A 131 10.25 -2.65 5.16
CA HIS A 131 10.32 -4.11 5.23
C HIS A 131 11.72 -4.53 5.72
N LYS A 132 11.78 -5.34 6.78
CA LYS A 132 13.06 -5.83 7.34
C LYS A 132 13.39 -7.25 6.88
N ALA A 133 12.37 -8.09 6.67
CA ALA A 133 12.55 -9.50 6.30
C ALA A 133 12.35 -9.68 4.79
N PRO A 134 13.24 -10.40 4.08
CA PRO A 134 13.15 -10.61 2.62
C PRO A 134 11.84 -11.26 2.19
N ALA A 135 11.37 -12.29 2.90
CA ALA A 135 10.09 -12.93 2.61
C ALA A 135 8.92 -11.94 2.74
N HIS A 136 8.87 -11.18 3.83
CA HIS A 136 7.83 -10.18 4.04
C HIS A 136 7.83 -9.09 2.95
N PHE A 137 9.01 -8.66 2.51
CA PHE A 137 9.16 -7.74 1.38
C PHE A 137 8.66 -8.36 0.07
N LEU A 138 9.12 -9.56 -0.27
CA LEU A 138 8.79 -10.23 -1.52
C LEU A 138 7.28 -10.40 -1.65
N PHE A 139 6.66 -10.97 -0.62
CA PHE A 139 5.24 -11.29 -0.66
C PHE A 139 4.34 -10.06 -0.66
N ASN A 140 4.68 -9.00 0.06
CA ASN A 140 3.93 -7.75 -0.01
C ASN A 140 4.01 -7.12 -1.40
N ASN A 141 5.20 -7.07 -2.02
CA ASN A 141 5.34 -6.44 -3.34
C ASN A 141 4.74 -7.32 -4.45
N LEU A 142 4.78 -8.65 -4.33
CA LEU A 142 4.07 -9.56 -5.23
C LEU A 142 2.55 -9.42 -5.10
N ALA A 143 2.03 -9.35 -3.88
CA ALA A 143 0.61 -9.10 -3.65
C ALA A 143 0.18 -7.73 -4.21
N LEU A 144 0.99 -6.69 -3.96
CA LEU A 144 0.76 -5.35 -4.51
C LEU A 144 0.75 -5.35 -6.04
N TRP A 145 1.67 -6.07 -6.68
CA TRP A 145 1.72 -6.24 -8.13
C TRP A 145 0.50 -6.99 -8.67
N SER A 146 -0.02 -7.98 -7.93
CA SER A 146 -1.19 -8.75 -8.34
C SER A 146 -2.49 -7.93 -8.30
N VAL A 147 -2.63 -7.02 -7.33
CA VAL A 147 -3.82 -6.18 -7.18
C VAL A 147 -3.76 -4.93 -8.05
N GLY A 148 -2.61 -4.25 -8.08
CA GLY A 148 -2.41 -3.00 -8.80
C GLY A 148 -3.47 -1.93 -8.49
N ALA A 149 -3.64 -0.97 -9.39
CA ALA A 149 -4.72 0.01 -9.35
C ALA A 149 -6.02 -0.46 -10.04
N SER A 150 -6.15 -1.75 -10.32
CA SER A 150 -7.21 -2.31 -11.17
C SER A 150 -8.63 -2.10 -10.60
N SER A 151 -8.79 -2.02 -9.28
CA SER A 151 -10.07 -1.72 -8.64
C SER A 151 -10.38 -0.22 -8.64
N LEU A 152 -9.37 0.63 -8.48
CA LEU A 152 -9.56 2.08 -8.48
C LEU A 152 -9.89 2.63 -9.87
N THR A 153 -9.27 2.11 -10.93
CA THR A 153 -9.57 2.52 -12.30
C THR A 153 -11.04 2.28 -12.64
N ILE A 154 -11.57 1.12 -12.27
CA ILE A 154 -12.97 0.78 -12.53
C ILE A 154 -13.93 1.60 -11.67
N LEU A 155 -13.60 1.87 -10.41
CA LEU A 155 -14.42 2.75 -9.58
C LEU A 155 -14.48 4.16 -10.15
N ALA A 156 -13.37 4.68 -10.69
CA ALA A 156 -13.35 5.95 -11.40
C ALA A 156 -14.25 5.90 -12.64
N SER A 157 -14.15 4.85 -13.46
CA SER A 157 -15.02 4.68 -14.64
C SER A 157 -16.51 4.54 -14.28
N ARG A 158 -16.86 3.80 -13.22
CA ARG A 158 -18.25 3.66 -12.75
C ARG A 158 -18.80 4.97 -12.19
N LYS A 159 -17.97 5.76 -11.50
CA LYS A 159 -18.36 7.06 -10.97
C LYS A 159 -18.63 8.06 -12.10
N ALA A 160 -17.79 8.07 -13.14
CA ALA A 160 -18.03 8.89 -14.33
C ALA A 160 -19.32 8.48 -15.05
N TRP A 161 -19.61 7.18 -15.15
CA TRP A 161 -20.84 6.67 -15.77
C TRP A 161 -22.12 7.05 -15.01
N ASN A 162 -22.09 7.04 -13.68
CA ASN A 162 -23.27 7.29 -12.84
C ASN A 162 -23.48 8.77 -12.47
N SER A 163 -22.64 9.69 -12.97
CA SER A 163 -22.75 11.11 -12.64
C SER A 163 -23.60 11.84 -13.68
N ASP A 164 -24.69 12.50 -13.26
CA ASP A 164 -25.52 13.38 -14.10
C ASP A 164 -24.74 14.60 -14.65
N VAL A 165 -23.61 14.91 -14.01
CA VAL A 165 -22.62 15.89 -14.49
C VAL A 165 -21.59 15.14 -15.31
N LYS A 166 -21.33 15.57 -16.56
CA LYS A 166 -20.16 15.17 -17.38
C LYS A 166 -18.87 15.49 -16.62
N THR A 167 -18.51 14.62 -15.68
CA THR A 167 -17.26 14.65 -14.96
C THR A 167 -16.29 13.85 -15.81
N ILE A 168 -15.25 14.52 -16.31
CA ILE A 168 -14.16 13.87 -17.01
C ILE A 168 -13.56 12.89 -15.99
N PRO A 169 -13.59 11.57 -16.19
CA PRO A 169 -12.97 10.64 -15.27
C PRO A 169 -11.50 11.03 -15.11
N ASP A 170 -11.01 11.16 -13.88
CA ASP A 170 -9.59 11.40 -13.63
C ASP A 170 -8.79 10.28 -14.31
N VAL A 171 -8.10 10.62 -15.39
CA VAL A 171 -7.54 9.65 -16.34
C VAL A 171 -6.30 8.95 -15.78
N ILE A 172 -5.70 9.46 -14.69
CA ILE A 172 -4.43 8.97 -14.13
C ILE A 172 -4.65 8.04 -12.92
N PRO A 173 -4.48 6.71 -13.05
CA PRO A 173 -4.69 5.77 -11.95
C PRO A 173 -3.64 5.88 -10.83
N GLY A 174 -2.43 6.33 -11.19
CA GLY A 174 -1.25 6.35 -10.33
C GLY A 174 -1.42 7.16 -9.04
N PRO A 175 -1.70 8.48 -9.12
CA PRO A 175 -1.87 9.33 -7.95
C PRO A 175 -3.00 8.88 -7.02
N HIS A 176 -4.15 8.46 -7.56
CA HIS A 176 -5.26 7.96 -6.76
C HIS A 176 -4.89 6.69 -6.00
N PHE A 177 -4.22 5.74 -6.67
CA PHE A 177 -3.73 4.53 -6.04
C PHE A 177 -2.70 4.83 -4.96
N PHE A 178 -1.76 5.72 -5.23
CA PHE A 178 -0.76 6.12 -4.25
C PHE A 178 -1.39 6.77 -3.02
N ALA A 179 -2.34 7.69 -3.23
CA ALA A 179 -3.08 8.34 -2.14
C ALA A 179 -3.90 7.34 -1.33
N PHE A 180 -4.59 6.41 -2.00
CA PHE A 180 -5.31 5.31 -1.36
C PHE A 180 -4.36 4.44 -0.54
N PHE A 181 -3.23 4.02 -1.12
CA PHE A 181 -2.26 3.16 -0.46
C PHE A 181 -1.67 3.81 0.80
N VAL A 182 -1.28 5.08 0.71
CA VAL A 182 -0.78 5.87 1.84
C VAL A 182 -1.84 6.02 2.92
N THR A 183 -3.07 6.35 2.54
CA THR A 183 -4.18 6.57 3.50
C THR A 183 -4.56 5.26 4.18
N ALA A 184 -4.74 4.19 3.42
CA ALA A 184 -5.08 2.86 3.96
C ALA A 184 -3.95 2.32 4.86
N GLY A 185 -2.69 2.46 4.44
CA GLY A 185 -1.54 2.01 5.22
C GLY A 185 -1.34 2.78 6.52
N THR A 186 -1.48 4.10 6.48
CA THR A 186 -1.40 4.95 7.68
C THR A 186 -2.57 4.69 8.63
N PHE A 187 -3.78 4.52 8.11
CA PHE A 187 -4.95 4.14 8.90
C PHE A 187 -4.78 2.78 9.56
N ALA A 188 -4.32 1.76 8.83
CA ALA A 188 -4.03 0.44 9.40
C ALA A 188 -2.97 0.52 10.52
N SER A 189 -1.95 1.37 10.33
CA SER A 189 -0.93 1.64 11.35
C SER A 189 -1.52 2.35 12.58
N LEU A 190 -2.47 3.27 12.39
CA LEU A 190 -3.19 3.94 13.47
C LEU A 190 -4.02 2.96 14.29
N VAL A 191 -4.78 2.10 13.63
CA VAL A 191 -5.57 1.06 14.29
C VAL A 191 -4.65 0.14 15.10
N SER A 192 -3.51 -0.26 14.52
CA SER A 192 -2.50 -1.08 15.23
C SER A 192 -1.96 -0.40 16.49
N HIS A 193 -1.69 0.91 16.40
CA HIS A 193 -1.27 1.73 17.55
C HIS A 193 -2.36 1.83 18.61
N LEU A 194 -3.61 2.11 18.21
CA LEU A 194 -4.75 2.23 19.11
C LEU A 194 -4.99 0.92 19.86
N VAL A 195 -5.02 -0.21 19.16
CA VAL A 195 -5.17 -1.54 19.78
C VAL A 195 -4.02 -1.81 20.76
N THR A 196 -2.79 -1.49 20.40
CA THR A 196 -1.64 -1.66 21.30
C THR A 196 -1.74 -0.76 22.54
N ALA A 197 -2.21 0.48 22.38
CA ALA A 197 -2.42 1.42 23.48
C ALA A 197 -3.57 0.98 24.40
N LEU A 198 -4.67 0.46 23.85
CA LEU A 198 -5.78 -0.08 24.63
C LEU A 198 -5.35 -1.30 25.44
N ARG A 199 -4.60 -2.23 24.83
CA ARG A 199 -4.01 -3.39 25.53
C ARG A 199 -3.06 -2.96 26.63
N TRP A 200 -2.21 -1.97 26.36
CA TRP A 200 -1.33 -1.39 27.38
C TRP A 200 -2.11 -0.84 28.56
N ARG A 201 -3.15 -0.03 28.31
CA ARG A 201 -4.01 0.54 29.35
C ARG A 201 -4.66 -0.56 30.20
N ALA A 202 -5.25 -1.57 29.56
CA ALA A 202 -5.88 -2.70 30.24
C ALA A 202 -4.87 -3.51 31.09
N THR A 203 -3.68 -3.81 30.58
CA THR A 203 -2.66 -4.53 31.37
C THR A 203 -2.12 -3.64 32.50
N SER A 204 -1.98 -2.34 32.27
CA SER A 204 -1.51 -1.40 33.30
C SER A 204 -2.49 -1.22 34.46
N SER A 205 -3.80 -1.27 34.19
CA SER A 205 -4.82 -1.21 35.25
C SER A 205 -4.82 -2.48 36.09
N ILE A 206 -4.71 -3.66 35.46
CA ILE A 206 -4.54 -4.94 36.15
C ILE A 206 -3.30 -4.90 37.05
N LEU A 207 -2.15 -4.46 36.53
CA LEU A 207 -0.92 -4.35 37.31
C LEU A 207 -1.09 -3.42 38.52
N LYS A 208 -1.70 -2.24 38.32
CA LYS A 208 -1.94 -1.26 39.40
C LYS A 208 -2.87 -1.82 40.48
N GLN A 209 -3.98 -2.44 40.08
CA GLN A 209 -4.93 -3.07 41.01
C GLN A 209 -4.26 -4.22 41.77
N ALA A 210 -3.54 -5.08 41.05
CA ALA A 210 -2.83 -6.20 41.65
C ALA A 210 -1.81 -5.72 42.69
N THR A 211 -0.95 -4.77 42.32
CA THR A 211 0.09 -4.24 43.22
C THR A 211 -0.50 -3.59 44.47
N ARG A 212 -1.62 -2.87 44.35
CA ARG A 212 -2.32 -2.24 45.49
C ARG A 212 -2.92 -3.24 46.47
N SER A 213 -3.32 -4.42 45.99
CA SER A 213 -3.96 -5.45 46.82
C SER A 213 -2.96 -6.33 47.58
N VAL A 214 -1.67 -6.36 47.18
CA VAL A 214 -0.63 -7.21 47.81
C VAL A 214 -0.49 -7.00 49.33
N PRO A 215 -0.42 -5.77 49.85
CA PRO A 215 -0.21 -5.56 51.28
C PRO A 215 -1.35 -6.13 52.14
N ARG A 216 -2.58 -6.11 51.62
CA ARG A 216 -3.82 -6.52 52.33
C ARG A 216 -4.22 -7.98 52.10
N ALA A 217 -3.53 -8.69 51.23
CA ALA A 217 -3.88 -10.06 50.83
C ALA A 217 -3.39 -11.12 51.83
N SER A 218 -4.11 -12.24 51.93
CA SER A 218 -3.67 -13.45 52.66
C SER A 218 -2.49 -14.13 51.96
N GLN A 219 -1.77 -15.03 52.65
CA GLN A 219 -0.55 -15.66 52.12
C GLN A 219 -0.77 -16.40 50.78
N LYS A 220 -1.88 -17.14 50.64
CA LYS A 220 -2.25 -17.84 49.39
C LYS A 220 -2.56 -16.84 48.26
N LEU A 221 -3.36 -15.81 48.55
CA LEU A 221 -3.72 -14.78 47.57
C LEU A 221 -2.51 -13.94 47.14
N ARG A 222 -1.55 -13.69 48.03
CA ARG A 222 -0.29 -12.99 47.70
C ARG A 222 0.53 -13.74 46.65
N ALA A 223 0.56 -15.08 46.69
CA ALA A 223 1.24 -15.89 45.69
C ALA A 223 0.60 -15.70 44.30
N ASP A 224 -0.72 -15.82 44.19
CA ASP A 224 -1.47 -15.64 42.93
C ASP A 224 -1.32 -14.21 42.36
N LEU A 225 -1.33 -13.22 43.25
CA LEU A 225 -1.17 -11.82 42.89
C LEU A 225 0.24 -11.50 42.39
N SER A 226 1.26 -12.09 43.02
CA SER A 226 2.65 -11.96 42.58
C SER A 226 2.88 -12.58 41.20
N ALA A 227 2.24 -13.73 40.90
CA ALA A 227 2.24 -14.33 39.58
C ALA A 227 1.57 -13.44 38.53
N THR A 228 0.42 -12.84 38.89
CA THR A 228 -0.30 -11.88 38.03
C THR A 228 0.55 -10.65 37.71
N ILE A 229 1.24 -10.08 38.70
CA ILE A 229 2.15 -8.94 38.52
C ILE A 229 3.29 -9.29 37.57
N ARG A 230 3.92 -10.48 37.73
CA ARG A 230 4.99 -10.95 36.84
C ARG A 230 4.51 -11.11 35.40
N LEU A 231 3.33 -11.71 35.21
CA LEU A 231 2.71 -11.86 33.90
C LEU A 231 2.41 -10.49 33.28
N ALA A 232 1.78 -9.58 34.02
CA ALA A 232 1.44 -8.25 33.55
C ALA A 232 2.69 -7.45 33.14
N ASN A 233 3.77 -7.50 33.93
CA ASN A 233 5.06 -6.89 33.58
C ASN A 233 5.66 -7.47 32.30
N THR A 234 5.56 -8.79 32.12
CA THR A 234 6.03 -9.47 30.90
C THR A 234 5.21 -9.07 29.67
N VAL A 235 3.89 -8.93 29.82
CA VAL A 235 3.02 -8.47 28.74
C VAL A 235 3.32 -7.01 28.38
N LEU A 236 3.47 -6.13 29.38
CA LEU A 236 3.83 -4.73 29.16
C LEU A 236 5.19 -4.61 28.47
N SER A 237 6.23 -5.31 28.92
CA SER A 237 7.55 -5.25 28.26
C SER A 237 7.48 -5.68 26.78
N LYS A 238 6.73 -6.74 26.48
CA LYS A 238 6.48 -7.18 25.08
C LYS A 238 5.71 -6.14 24.28
N LEU A 239 4.70 -5.49 24.85
CA LEU A 239 3.95 -4.42 24.18
C LEU A 239 4.80 -3.17 23.92
N ALA A 240 5.70 -2.80 24.84
CA ALA A 240 6.63 -1.68 24.66
C ALA A 240 7.66 -1.94 23.56
N GLN A 241 8.13 -3.19 23.44
CA GLN A 241 9.10 -3.61 22.43
C GLN A 241 8.47 -3.88 21.05
N ARG A 242 7.14 -3.90 20.96
CA ARG A 242 6.43 -4.18 19.70
C ARG A 242 6.69 -3.07 18.70
N ALA A 243 7.37 -3.44 17.62
CA ALA A 243 7.56 -2.61 16.45
C ALA A 243 6.77 -3.22 15.29
N SER A 244 5.96 -2.42 14.61
CA SER A 244 5.29 -2.82 13.37
C SER A 244 5.91 -2.11 12.16
N LEU A 245 5.96 -2.82 11.05
CA LEU A 245 6.43 -2.35 9.75
C LEU A 245 5.80 -3.23 8.67
N GLY A 246 5.57 -2.67 7.50
CA GLY A 246 5.06 -3.37 6.32
C GLY A 246 3.79 -2.73 5.74
N SER A 247 3.57 -2.99 4.46
CA SER A 247 2.44 -2.46 3.68
C SER A 247 1.19 -3.33 3.70
N SER A 248 1.20 -4.43 4.48
CA SER A 248 0.15 -5.45 4.45
C SER A 248 -1.26 -4.91 4.72
N GLY A 249 -1.40 -3.90 5.59
CA GLY A 249 -2.70 -3.25 5.84
C GLY A 249 -3.25 -2.51 4.61
N ALA A 250 -2.39 -1.82 3.86
CA ALA A 250 -2.77 -1.15 2.62
C ALA A 250 -3.11 -2.17 1.52
N ILE A 251 -2.33 -3.25 1.43
CA ILE A 251 -2.56 -4.34 0.48
C ILE A 251 -3.88 -5.05 0.79
N TYR A 252 -4.17 -5.33 2.06
CA TYR A 252 -5.46 -5.92 2.47
C TYR A 252 -6.63 -5.01 2.10
N ALA A 253 -6.52 -3.70 2.34
CA ALA A 253 -7.53 -2.74 1.91
C ALA A 253 -7.72 -2.76 0.38
N ALA A 254 -6.63 -2.86 -0.39
CA ALA A 254 -6.70 -2.98 -1.84
C ALA A 254 -7.40 -4.27 -2.27
N PHE A 255 -7.14 -5.40 -1.59
CA PHE A 255 -7.85 -6.66 -1.81
C PHE A 255 -9.34 -6.55 -1.48
N VAL A 256 -9.72 -5.92 -0.35
CA VAL A 256 -11.14 -5.69 -0.01
C VAL A 256 -11.81 -4.89 -1.11
N LEU A 257 -11.16 -3.81 -1.55
CA LEU A 257 -11.70 -2.96 -2.61
C LEU A 257 -11.90 -3.73 -3.92
N SER A 258 -10.93 -4.57 -4.28
CA SER A 258 -11.05 -5.47 -5.43
C SER A 258 -12.16 -6.51 -5.25
N ALA A 259 -12.35 -7.07 -4.05
CA ALA A 259 -13.43 -8.01 -3.74
C ALA A 259 -14.81 -7.38 -3.92
N LEU A 260 -14.95 -6.13 -3.49
CA LEU A 260 -16.19 -5.36 -3.63
C LEU A 260 -16.45 -4.94 -5.07
N THR A 261 -15.40 -4.64 -5.84
CA THR A 261 -15.50 -4.21 -7.24
C THR A 261 -15.72 -5.40 -8.19
N TYR A 262 -15.10 -6.55 -7.89
CA TYR A 262 -15.12 -7.79 -8.65
C TYR A 262 -15.49 -8.99 -7.75
N PRO A 263 -16.75 -9.12 -7.34
CA PRO A 263 -17.19 -10.21 -6.46
C PRO A 263 -16.96 -11.60 -7.08
N GLN A 264 -16.91 -11.68 -8.41
CA GLN A 264 -16.69 -12.91 -9.17
C GLN A 264 -15.21 -13.19 -9.50
N ALA A 265 -14.28 -12.32 -9.10
CA ALA A 265 -12.86 -12.54 -9.35
C ALA A 265 -12.31 -13.63 -8.42
N THR A 266 -11.60 -14.59 -8.99
CA THR A 266 -10.83 -15.58 -8.26
C THR A 266 -9.40 -15.07 -8.09
N LEU A 267 -8.96 -14.90 -6.85
CA LEU A 267 -7.55 -14.63 -6.59
C LEU A 267 -6.82 -15.95 -6.50
N SER A 268 -5.82 -16.13 -7.36
CA SER A 268 -4.79 -17.13 -7.09
C SER A 268 -3.85 -16.53 -6.04
N LEU A 269 -3.94 -17.01 -4.81
CA LEU A 269 -2.95 -16.68 -3.77
C LEU A 269 -1.58 -17.17 -4.29
N ILE A 270 -0.64 -16.24 -4.49
CA ILE A 270 0.72 -16.53 -5.00
C ILE A 270 1.46 -17.61 -4.18
N PHE A 271 1.02 -17.87 -2.94
CA PHE A 271 1.57 -18.87 -2.04
C PHE A 271 1.00 -20.28 -2.20
N LEU A 272 -0.09 -20.45 -2.95
CA LEU A 272 -0.75 -21.73 -3.20
C LEU A 272 -1.08 -21.82 -4.71
N PRO A 273 -0.12 -22.24 -5.55
CA PRO A 273 -0.28 -22.23 -7.01
C PRO A 273 -1.41 -23.13 -7.56
N PHE A 274 -2.08 -23.92 -6.70
CA PHE A 274 -3.10 -24.89 -7.11
C PHE A 274 -4.46 -24.74 -6.40
N THR A 275 -4.69 -23.67 -5.62
CA THR A 275 -6.00 -23.41 -5.01
C THR A 275 -6.44 -21.98 -5.30
N ALA A 276 -7.24 -21.81 -6.35
CA ALA A 276 -7.98 -20.58 -6.59
C ALA A 276 -9.16 -20.53 -5.62
N ILE A 277 -9.13 -19.59 -4.68
CA ILE A 277 -10.23 -19.39 -3.72
C ILE A 277 -10.97 -18.11 -4.16
N PRO A 278 -12.32 -18.11 -4.18
CA PRO A 278 -13.07 -16.89 -4.45
C PRO A 278 -12.63 -15.77 -3.52
N ILE A 279 -12.41 -14.56 -4.05
CA ILE A 279 -11.86 -13.43 -3.29
C ILE A 279 -12.68 -13.13 -2.02
N GLN A 280 -13.98 -13.40 -2.05
CA GLN A 280 -14.89 -13.19 -0.90
C GLN A 280 -14.56 -14.09 0.29
N TRP A 281 -14.15 -15.34 0.05
CA TRP A 281 -13.84 -16.31 1.09
C TRP A 281 -12.49 -16.02 1.77
N GLY A 282 -11.54 -15.43 1.05
CA GLY A 282 -10.27 -14.98 1.62
C GLY A 282 -10.38 -13.72 2.49
N MET A 283 -11.49 -12.98 2.37
CA MET A 283 -11.68 -11.67 3.00
C MET A 283 -12.77 -11.66 4.09
N SER A 284 -13.49 -12.78 4.28
CA SER A 284 -14.37 -13.01 5.43
C SER A 284 -13.53 -13.40 6.66
N GLY A 285 -12.81 -12.41 7.21
CA GLY A 285 -12.20 -12.54 8.54
C GLY A 285 -13.24 -12.51 9.65
#